data_AF-A0A372JHN1-F1
#
_entry.id   AF-A0A372JHN1-F1
#
_cell.length_a   1.000
_cell.length_b   1.000
_cell.length_c   1.000
_cell.angle_alpha   90.00
_cell.angle_beta   90.00
_cell.angle_gamma   90.00
#
_symmetry.space_group_name_H-M   'P 1'
#
loop_
_entity.id
_entity.type
_entity.pdbx_description
1 polymer ?
#
loop_
_entity_poly.entity_id
_entity_poly.type
_entity_poly.pdbx_seq_one_letter_code
_entity_poly.pdbx_strand_id
1 'polypeptide(L)'
;ARPATAAQALAARQAVVAVSVRCAGQGCLRRSVAVALLCRMSGSWPDWCTGIRLEPFRAHAWVEADGAAVGEPGDMSLFHKTMTVPALRTGPARKER
;
A
#
# COMPACT_ATOMS: atom_id res chain seq x y z
N ALA A 1 4.79 13.85 4.43
CA ALA A 1 4.24 13.03 5.54
C ALA A 1 5.31 12.01 5.92
N ARG A 2 5.39 11.64 7.21
CA ARG A 2 6.40 10.68 7.70
C ARG A 2 6.05 9.26 7.23
N PRO A 3 7.01 8.32 7.14
CA PRO A 3 6.69 6.93 6.86
C PRO A 3 5.62 6.40 7.83
N ALA A 4 4.60 5.73 7.29
CA ALA A 4 3.54 5.12 8.08
C ALA A 4 4.01 3.81 8.71
N THR A 5 3.61 3.57 9.95
CA THR A 5 3.77 2.25 10.58
C THR A 5 2.71 1.27 10.05
N ALA A 6 2.97 -0.03 10.20
CA ALA A 6 2.01 -1.06 9.84
C ALA A 6 0.65 -0.87 10.55
N ALA A 7 0.67 -0.48 11.83
CA ALA A 7 -0.54 -0.21 12.60
C ALA A 7 -1.35 0.98 12.05
N GLN A 8 -0.68 2.08 11.65
CA GLN A 8 -1.34 3.24 11.05
C GLN A 8 -1.98 2.89 9.70
N ALA A 9 -1.24 2.20 8.83
CA ALA A 9 -1.74 1.77 7.54
C ALA A 9 -2.91 0.78 7.67
N LEU A 10 -2.84 -0.14 8.65
CA LEU A 10 -3.89 -1.12 8.91
C LEU A 10 -5.16 -0.44 9.45
N ALA A 11 -5.03 0.49 10.39
CA ALA A 11 -6.16 1.25 10.92
C ALA A 11 -6.85 2.06 9.80
N ALA A 12 -6.08 2.73 8.94
CA ALA A 12 -6.62 3.42 7.77
C ALA A 12 -7.35 2.46 6.81
N ARG A 13 -6.78 1.26 6.56
CA ARG A 13 -7.43 0.20 5.78
C ARG A 13 -8.76 -0.23 6.39
N GLN A 14 -8.80 -0.49 7.69
CA GLN A 14 -10.01 -0.89 8.40
C GLN A 14 -11.09 0.18 8.31
N ALA A 15 -10.74 1.46 8.49
CA ALA A 15 -11.67 2.58 8.34
C ALA A 15 -12.25 2.66 6.91
N VAL A 16 -11.39 2.53 5.88
CA VAL A 16 -11.82 2.57 4.47
C VAL A 16 -12.77 1.43 4.10
N VAL A 17 -12.47 0.20 4.55
CA VAL A 17 -13.33 -0.96 4.21
C VAL A 17 -14.64 -0.96 5.01
N ALA A 18 -14.66 -0.39 6.22
CA ALA A 18 -15.86 -0.29 7.03
C ALA A 18 -16.94 0.59 6.40
N VAL A 19 -16.55 1.60 5.61
CA VAL A 19 -17.48 2.58 5.00
C VAL A 19 -17.74 2.36 3.51
N SER A 20 -17.13 1.34 2.89
CA SER A 20 -17.24 1.12 1.44
C SER A 20 -17.19 -0.37 1.10
N VAL A 21 -18.35 -0.91 0.70
CA VAL A 21 -18.49 -2.30 0.23
C VAL A 21 -17.55 -2.60 -0.93
N ARG A 22 -17.37 -1.64 -1.86
CA ARG A 22 -16.44 -1.81 -2.99
C ARG A 22 -14.99 -1.91 -2.53
N CYS A 23 -14.60 -1.11 -1.53
CA CYS A 23 -13.27 -1.22 -0.94
C CYS A 23 -13.12 -2.48 -0.09
N ALA A 24 -14.18 -2.99 0.54
CA ALA A 24 -14.14 -4.25 1.28
C ALA A 24 -13.97 -5.48 0.36
N GLY A 25 -14.53 -5.43 -0.86
CA GLY A 25 -14.43 -6.49 -1.86
C GLY A 25 -13.28 -6.32 -2.87
N GLN A 26 -13.63 -6.44 -4.16
CA GLN A 26 -12.69 -6.51 -5.30
C GLN A 26 -12.06 -5.17 -5.71
N GLY A 27 -12.30 -4.08 -4.97
CA GLY A 27 -11.79 -2.75 -5.30
C GLY A 27 -10.36 -2.49 -4.83
N CYS A 28 -9.39 -3.35 -5.12
CA CYS A 28 -8.01 -3.23 -4.59
C CYS A 28 -7.37 -1.87 -4.89
N LEU A 29 -7.44 -1.38 -6.13
CA LEU A 29 -6.91 -0.07 -6.52
C LEU A 29 -7.57 1.08 -5.75
N ARG A 30 -8.90 1.07 -5.66
CA ARG A 30 -9.63 2.12 -4.93
C ARG A 30 -9.32 2.07 -3.43
N ARG A 31 -9.27 0.86 -2.86
CA ARG A 31 -8.92 0.64 -1.45
C ARG A 31 -7.52 1.16 -1.17
N SER A 32 -6.50 0.74 -1.92
CA SER A 32 -5.11 1.13 -1.65
C SER A 32 -4.89 2.64 -1.77
N VAL A 33 -5.50 3.30 -2.77
CA VAL A 33 -5.45 4.76 -2.92
C VAL A 33 -6.15 5.46 -1.76
N ALA A 34 -7.36 5.02 -1.39
CA ALA A 34 -8.08 5.61 -0.27
C ALA A 34 -7.32 5.46 1.06
N VAL A 35 -6.65 4.32 1.28
CA VAL A 35 -5.78 4.10 2.44
C VAL A 35 -4.58 5.04 2.42
N ALA A 36 -3.88 5.15 1.29
CA ALA A 36 -2.73 6.05 1.17
C ALA A 36 -3.13 7.52 1.43
N LEU A 37 -4.27 7.96 0.89
CA LEU A 37 -4.80 9.31 1.12
C LEU A 37 -5.23 9.54 2.58
N LEU A 38 -5.91 8.57 3.21
CA LEU A 38 -6.30 8.69 4.62
C LEU A 38 -5.07 8.76 5.55
N CYS A 39 -4.04 7.95 5.31
CA CYS A 39 -2.75 8.08 5.99
C CYS A 39 -2.16 9.48 5.76
N ARG A 40 -2.18 9.97 4.51
CA ARG A 40 -1.61 11.27 4.14
C ARG A 40 -2.27 12.44 4.87
N MET A 41 -3.58 12.38 5.02
CA MET A 41 -4.38 13.34 5.79
C MET A 41 -4.07 13.26 7.30
N SER A 42 -3.68 12.07 7.77
CA SER A 42 -3.29 11.82 9.17
C SER A 42 -1.79 12.06 9.46
N GLY A 43 -1.05 12.62 8.51
CA GLY A 43 0.37 12.97 8.67
C GLY A 43 1.38 11.86 8.38
N SER A 44 0.92 10.66 8.01
CA SER A 44 1.76 9.52 7.64
C SER A 44 1.65 9.17 6.14
N TRP A 45 2.58 8.38 5.60
CA TRP A 45 2.52 7.90 4.21
C TRP A 45 3.06 6.48 4.15
N PRO A 46 2.26 5.48 3.75
CA PRO A 46 2.79 4.16 3.40
C PRO A 46 3.37 4.17 1.99
N ASP A 47 4.24 3.23 1.65
CA ASP A 47 4.62 3.04 0.25
C ASP A 47 3.37 2.56 -0.50
N TRP A 48 2.89 3.31 -1.50
CA TRP A 48 1.76 2.88 -2.32
C TRP A 48 2.28 2.12 -3.54
N CYS A 49 1.80 0.89 -3.74
CA CYS A 49 2.33 -0.03 -4.73
C CYS A 49 1.24 -0.53 -5.67
N THR A 50 1.61 -0.76 -6.93
CA THR A 50 0.88 -1.63 -7.86
C THR A 50 1.82 -2.69 -8.41
N GLY A 51 1.27 -3.82 -8.82
CA GLY A 51 2.05 -4.91 -9.37
C GLY A 51 1.22 -5.99 -10.02
N ILE A 52 1.93 -6.94 -10.62
CA ILE A 52 1.35 -8.09 -11.31
C ILE A 52 2.02 -9.38 -10.84
N ARG A 53 1.27 -10.47 -10.80
CA ARG A 53 1.82 -11.83 -10.76
C ARG A 53 1.45 -12.57 -12.04
N LEU A 54 2.26 -13.54 -12.44
CA LEU A 54 2.07 -14.25 -13.72
C LEU A 54 1.15 -15.47 -13.60
N GLU A 55 1.18 -16.20 -12.47
CA GLU A 55 0.41 -17.43 -12.32
C GLU A 55 -0.34 -17.52 -10.96
N PRO A 56 -1.68 -17.65 -10.96
CA PRO A 56 -2.55 -17.23 -12.06
C PRO A 56 -2.47 -15.70 -12.21
N PHE A 57 -2.49 -15.24 -13.46
CA PHE A 57 -2.28 -13.83 -13.80
C PHE A 57 -3.24 -12.92 -13.02
N ARG A 58 -2.68 -11.94 -12.31
CA ARG A 58 -3.47 -10.97 -11.54
C ARG A 58 -2.72 -9.66 -11.41
N ALA A 59 -3.40 -8.55 -11.67
CA ALA A 59 -2.97 -7.23 -11.27
C ALA A 59 -3.50 -6.90 -9.87
N HIS A 60 -2.71 -6.20 -9.06
CA HIS A 60 -3.08 -5.83 -7.71
C HIS A 60 -2.49 -4.47 -7.31
N ALA A 61 -3.11 -3.85 -6.32
CA ALA A 61 -2.66 -2.59 -5.75
C ALA A 61 -2.83 -2.63 -4.23
N TRP A 62 -1.81 -2.18 -3.51
CA TRP A 62 -1.72 -2.29 -2.06
C TRP A 62 -0.89 -1.15 -1.46
N VAL A 63 -0.76 -1.15 -0.13
CA VAL A 63 0.14 -0.27 0.61
C VAL A 63 1.13 -1.10 1.41
N GLU A 64 2.34 -0.61 1.59
CA GLU A 64 3.36 -1.22 2.42
C GLU A 64 3.80 -0.28 3.55
N ALA A 65 4.11 -0.89 4.69
CA ALA A 65 4.82 -0.25 5.79
C ALA A 65 6.07 -1.08 6.07
N ASP A 66 7.23 -0.41 6.18
CA ASP A 66 8.52 -1.06 6.41
C ASP A 66 8.82 -2.20 5.41
N GLY A 67 8.39 -2.03 4.15
CA GLY A 67 8.59 -3.01 3.07
C GLY A 67 7.65 -4.22 3.08
N ALA A 68 6.69 -4.27 4.00
CA ALA A 68 5.71 -5.35 4.11
C ALA A 68 4.30 -4.87 3.70
N ALA A 69 3.60 -5.68 2.90
CA ALA A 69 2.23 -5.40 2.49
C ALA A 69 1.25 -5.45 3.68
N VAL A 70 0.41 -4.43 3.79
CA VAL A 70 -0.47 -4.27 4.96
C VAL A 70 -1.88 -4.76 4.67
N GLY A 71 -2.29 -5.81 5.39
CA GLY A 71 -3.66 -6.32 5.39
C GLY A 71 -4.10 -6.95 4.07
N GLU A 72 -3.17 -7.35 3.20
CA GLU A 72 -3.51 -8.03 1.95
C GLU A 72 -3.61 -9.55 2.15
N PRO A 73 -4.59 -10.21 1.51
CA PRO A 73 -4.72 -11.67 1.59
C PRO A 73 -3.71 -12.35 0.67
N GLY A 74 -3.04 -13.38 1.19
CA GLY A 74 -2.12 -14.23 0.42
C GLY A 74 -0.68 -13.72 0.40
N ASP A 75 0.17 -14.45 -0.32
CA ASP A 75 1.59 -14.14 -0.42
C ASP A 75 1.84 -13.00 -1.43
N MET A 76 2.22 -11.85 -0.88
CA MET A 76 2.48 -10.64 -1.66
C MET A 76 3.85 -10.66 -2.34
N SER A 77 4.75 -11.58 -1.97
CA SER A 77 6.05 -11.75 -2.64
C SER A 77 5.93 -12.25 -4.08
N LEU A 78 4.78 -12.86 -4.43
CA LEU A 78 4.46 -13.32 -5.77
C LEU A 78 4.19 -12.20 -6.77
N PHE A 79 3.96 -10.97 -6.29
CA PHE A 79 3.69 -9.81 -7.15
C PHE A 79 4.97 -9.04 -7.46
N HIS A 80 5.27 -8.91 -8.75
CA HIS A 80 6.27 -7.98 -9.23
C HIS A 80 5.69 -6.57 -9.23
N LYS A 81 6.31 -5.66 -8.46
CA LYS A 81 5.90 -4.24 -8.40
C LYS A 81 6.15 -3.57 -9.75
N THR A 82 5.09 -2.98 -10.32
CA THR A 82 5.13 -2.22 -11.57
C THR A 82 5.19 -0.71 -11.31
N MET A 83 4.63 -0.24 -10.20
CA MET A 83 4.72 1.16 -9.77
C MET A 83 4.83 1.22 -8.26
N THR A 84 5.61 2.17 -7.75
CA THR A 84 5.69 2.46 -6.32
C THR A 84 5.82 3.95 -6.10
N VAL A 85 5.02 4.50 -5.19
CA VAL A 85 5.13 5.87 -4.70
C VAL A 85 5.63 5.80 -3.25
N PRO A 86 6.95 5.91 -3.02
CA PRO A 86 7.55 5.64 -1.73
C PRO A 86 7.27 6.76 -0.72
N ALA A 87 7.23 6.40 0.55
CA ALA A 87 7.36 7.34 1.66
C ALA A 87 8.72 8.03 1.59
N LEU A 88 8.72 9.33 1.88
CA LEU A 88 9.95 10.09 2.06
C LEU A 88 10.67 9.54 3.30
N ARG A 89 11.65 8.67 3.06
CA ARG A 89 12.59 8.22 4.09
C ARG A 89 13.67 9.27 4.22
N THR A 90 13.82 9.86 5.40
CA THR A 90 14.96 10.71 5.71
C THR A 90 16.18 9.82 5.92
N GLY A 91 16.95 9.56 4.86
CA GLY A 91 18.18 8.75 4.83
C GLY A 91 19.02 9.11 3.60
N PRO A 92 20.35 8.92 3.59
CA PRO A 92 21.24 9.61 2.66
C PRO A 92 20.93 9.27 1.20
N ALA A 93 21.12 10.24 0.32
CA ALA A 93 20.86 10.14 -1.11
C ALA A 93 21.45 8.84 -1.69
N ARG A 94 20.62 8.12 -2.45
CA ARG A 94 21.01 6.93 -3.20
C ARG A 94 22.22 7.28 -4.09
N LYS A 95 23.37 6.60 -3.89
CA LYS A 95 24.43 6.59 -4.91
C LYS A 95 23.93 5.76 -6.09
N GLU A 96 23.72 6.43 -7.21
CA GLU A 96 23.56 5.77 -8.52
C GLU A 96 24.86 5.04 -8.86
N ARG A 97 24.72 3.83 -9.42
CA ARG A 97 25.81 3.03 -10.00
C ARG A 97 25.73 3.14 -11.51
#